data_AF-A0A257GUB1-F1
#
_entry.id   AF-A0A257GUB1-F1
#
_cell.length_a   1.000
_cell.length_b   1.000
_cell.length_c   1.000
_cell.angle_alpha   90.00
_cell.angle_beta   90.00
_cell.angle_gamma   90.00
#
_symmetry.space_group_name_H-M   'P 1'
#
loop_
_entity.id
_entity.type
_entity.pdbx_description
1 polymer ?
#
loop_
_entity_poly.entity_id
_entity_poly.type
_entity_poly.pdbx_seq_one_letter_code
_entity_poly.pdbx_strand_id
1 'polypeptide(L)'
;SIPWVVACAIVDGKVGIGHFSPKGLQRSDILAFATRIDTVQDDSLVNPRGGPGPVIIEVKTRDGGLRTQYVAAAKGDPEAPMSAAETDSKFADCMTYAGMTKGAGQALRLLLQSIDSLPNVSAITRAMAMKV
;
A
#
# COMPACT_ATOMS: atom_id res chain seq x y z
N SER A 1 -4.67 -11.61 4.30
CA SER A 1 -5.94 -11.99 3.66
C SER A 1 -6.03 -11.28 2.33
N ILE A 2 -6.08 -12.02 1.21
CA ILE A 2 -6.24 -11.45 -0.14
C ILE A 2 -7.62 -10.76 -0.29
N PRO A 3 -8.75 -11.37 0.12
CA PRO A 3 -10.05 -10.72 0.04
C PRO A 3 -10.11 -9.34 0.69
N TRP A 4 -9.52 -9.19 1.89
CA TRP A 4 -9.49 -7.91 2.58
C TRP A 4 -8.76 -6.81 1.80
N VAL A 5 -7.56 -7.12 1.28
CA VAL A 5 -6.72 -6.15 0.59
C VAL A 5 -7.34 -5.70 -0.73
N VAL A 6 -7.93 -6.64 -1.48
CA VAL A 6 -8.63 -6.33 -2.74
C VAL A 6 -9.90 -5.52 -2.45
N ALA A 7 -10.65 -5.84 -1.40
CA ALA A 7 -11.80 -5.05 -0.98
C ALA A 7 -11.42 -3.60 -0.60
N CYS A 8 -10.33 -3.41 0.16
CA CYS A 8 -9.83 -2.06 0.46
C CYS A 8 -9.51 -1.28 -0.82
N ALA A 9 -8.78 -1.92 -1.75
CA ALA A 9 -8.40 -1.29 -3.01
C ALA A 9 -9.60 -0.87 -3.86
N ILE A 10 -10.67 -1.67 -3.87
CA ILE A 10 -11.89 -1.36 -4.63
C ILE A 10 -12.74 -0.29 -3.94
N VAL A 11 -12.95 -0.40 -2.62
CA VAL A 11 -13.84 0.51 -1.88
C VAL A 11 -13.21 1.90 -1.75
N ASP A 12 -11.93 1.98 -1.40
CA ASP A 12 -11.26 3.25 -1.11
C ASP A 12 -10.32 3.72 -2.24
N GLY A 13 -10.16 2.93 -3.31
CA GLY A 13 -9.23 3.23 -4.39
C GLY A 13 -7.74 3.10 -3.99
N LYS A 14 -7.45 2.58 -2.79
CA LYS A 14 -6.09 2.43 -2.26
C LYS A 14 -6.01 1.36 -1.16
N VAL A 15 -4.79 0.95 -0.85
CA VAL A 15 -4.48 0.16 0.35
C VAL A 15 -3.50 0.95 1.20
N GLY A 16 -3.92 1.38 2.38
CA GLY A 16 -3.09 2.10 3.35
C GLY A 16 -2.98 1.35 4.68
N ILE A 17 -2.04 1.79 5.54
CA ILE A 17 -1.78 1.17 6.84
C ILE A 17 -3.01 1.25 7.75
N GLY A 18 -3.78 2.34 7.67
CA GLY A 18 -4.99 2.54 8.46
C GLY A 18 -6.05 1.43 8.30
N HIS A 19 -6.07 0.72 7.16
CA HIS A 19 -6.99 -0.40 6.94
C HIS A 19 -6.72 -1.60 7.84
N PHE A 20 -5.49 -1.71 8.38
CA PHE A 20 -5.10 -2.79 9.28
C PHE A 20 -5.16 -2.39 10.75
N SER A 21 -5.60 -1.16 11.06
CA SER A 21 -5.88 -0.74 12.44
C SER A 21 -7.13 -1.46 12.98
N PRO A 22 -7.32 -1.53 14.32
CA PRO A 22 -8.55 -2.07 14.90
C PRO A 22 -9.83 -1.42 14.35
N LYS A 23 -9.82 -0.10 14.16
CA LYS A 23 -10.93 0.64 13.54
C LYS A 23 -11.10 0.29 12.06
N GLY A 24 -10.00 0.16 11.33
CA GLY A 24 -10.01 -0.23 9.91
C GLY A 24 -10.63 -1.61 9.70
N LEU A 25 -10.24 -2.59 10.52
CA LEU A 25 -10.74 -3.97 10.44
C LEU A 25 -12.22 -4.11 10.81
N GLN A 26 -12.81 -3.11 11.49
CA GLN A 26 -14.24 -3.09 11.84
C GLN A 26 -15.13 -2.42 10.76
N ARG A 27 -14.54 -1.95 9.66
CA ARG A 27 -15.29 -1.31 8.58
C ARG A 27 -16.24 -2.28 7.88
N SER A 28 -17.54 -2.10 8.12
CA SER A 28 -18.59 -2.99 7.63
C SER A 28 -18.74 -2.96 6.10
N ASP A 29 -18.45 -1.82 5.46
CA ASP A 29 -18.47 -1.68 4.00
C ASP A 29 -17.37 -2.51 3.32
N ILE A 30 -16.14 -2.48 3.86
CA ILE A 30 -15.02 -3.30 3.36
C ILE A 30 -15.27 -4.78 3.66
N LEU A 31 -15.72 -5.12 4.87
CA LEU A 31 -16.06 -6.50 5.24
C LEU A 31 -17.14 -7.07 4.30
N ALA A 32 -18.20 -6.31 4.03
CA ALA A 32 -19.28 -6.72 3.13
C ALA A 32 -18.83 -6.87 1.67
N PHE A 33 -17.83 -6.09 1.23
CA PHE A 33 -17.26 -6.27 -0.10
C PHE A 33 -16.32 -7.48 -0.15
N ALA A 34 -15.55 -7.72 0.91
CA ALA A 34 -14.63 -8.85 1.00
C ALA A 34 -15.33 -10.21 0.85
N THR A 35 -16.60 -10.33 1.23
CA THR A 35 -17.38 -11.58 1.04
C THR A 35 -17.70 -11.88 -0.43
N ARG A 36 -17.40 -10.98 -1.36
CA ARG A 36 -17.62 -11.15 -2.81
C ARG A 36 -16.36 -11.58 -3.55
N ILE A 37 -15.27 -11.82 -2.82
CA ILE A 37 -13.95 -12.07 -3.40
C ILE A 37 -13.54 -13.50 -3.11
N ASP A 38 -13.45 -14.28 -4.18
CA ASP A 38 -12.89 -15.63 -4.16
C ASP A 38 -11.42 -15.58 -4.55
N THR A 39 -10.59 -16.31 -3.81
CA THR A 39 -9.15 -16.45 -4.11
C THR A 39 -8.90 -17.87 -4.60
N VAL A 40 -8.38 -18.00 -5.80
CA VAL A 40 -8.07 -19.29 -6.44
C VAL A 40 -6.57 -19.37 -6.64
N GLN A 41 -5.98 -20.50 -6.25
CA GLN A 41 -4.58 -20.80 -6.55
C GLN A 41 -4.46 -21.21 -8.02
N ASP A 42 -3.51 -20.61 -8.72
CA ASP A 42 -3.14 -20.97 -10.09
C ASP A 42 -1.64 -21.26 -10.11
N ASP A 43 -1.29 -22.54 -10.24
CA ASP A 43 0.10 -23.00 -10.21
C ASP A 43 0.92 -22.49 -11.40
N SER A 44 0.27 -22.03 -12.48
CA SER A 44 0.95 -21.39 -13.62
C SER A 44 1.47 -19.99 -13.30
N LEU A 45 0.97 -19.36 -12.23
CA LEU A 45 1.35 -18.01 -11.79
C LEU A 45 2.43 -18.03 -10.69
N VAL A 46 2.97 -19.20 -10.35
CA VAL A 46 4.00 -19.32 -9.32
C VAL A 46 5.26 -18.56 -9.74
N ASN A 47 5.77 -17.71 -8.84
CA ASN A 47 7.05 -17.05 -9.04
C ASN A 47 8.20 -18.02 -8.71
N PRO A 48 9.00 -18.46 -9.70
CA PRO A 48 10.09 -19.42 -9.45
C PRO A 48 11.23 -18.82 -8.62
N ARG A 49 11.31 -17.49 -8.51
CA ARG A 49 12.31 -16.78 -7.68
C ARG A 49 11.88 -16.63 -6.22
N GLY A 50 10.66 -17.06 -5.87
CA GLY A 50 10.05 -16.83 -4.56
C GLY A 50 9.49 -15.41 -4.40
N GLY A 51 8.70 -15.20 -3.35
CA GLY A 51 7.97 -13.94 -3.14
C GLY A 51 6.66 -13.86 -3.94
N PRO A 52 6.03 -12.66 -4.01
CA PRO A 52 4.80 -12.48 -4.77
C PRO A 52 4.99 -12.82 -6.25
N GLY A 53 4.06 -13.58 -6.82
CA GLY A 53 4.01 -13.84 -8.25
C GLY A 53 3.00 -12.95 -8.98
N PRO A 54 2.91 -13.13 -10.30
CA PRO A 54 1.84 -12.55 -11.09
C PRO A 54 0.46 -12.92 -10.53
N VAL A 55 -0.53 -12.07 -10.80
CA VAL A 55 -1.92 -12.34 -10.44
C VAL A 55 -2.84 -12.02 -11.61
N ILE A 56 -3.91 -12.78 -11.74
CA ILE A 56 -5.04 -12.46 -12.60
C ILE A 56 -6.17 -11.96 -11.71
N ILE A 57 -6.71 -10.79 -12.01
CA ILE A 57 -7.91 -10.25 -11.36
C ILE A 57 -9.05 -10.30 -12.35
N GLU A 58 -10.13 -11.00 -11.96
CA GLU A 58 -11.36 -11.08 -12.72
C GLU A 58 -12.49 -10.40 -11.95
N VAL A 59 -13.16 -9.45 -12.59
CA VAL A 59 -14.29 -8.69 -12.02
C VAL A 59 -15.52 -8.94 -12.86
N LYS A 60 -16.52 -9.59 -12.25
CA LYS A 60 -17.86 -9.74 -12.80
C LYS A 60 -18.73 -8.57 -12.35
N THR A 61 -19.21 -7.78 -13.30
CA THR A 61 -20.07 -6.62 -13.04
C THR A 61 -21.55 -7.00 -13.05
N ARG A 62 -22.39 -6.17 -12.43
CA ARG A 62 -23.84 -6.46 -12.27
C ARG A 62 -24.62 -6.52 -13.59
N ASP A 63 -24.11 -5.86 -14.62
CA ASP A 63 -24.62 -5.91 -15.99
C ASP A 63 -24.18 -7.19 -16.75
N GLY A 64 -23.50 -8.12 -16.06
CA GLY A 64 -23.01 -9.38 -16.63
C GLY A 64 -21.65 -9.28 -17.32
N GLY A 65 -21.03 -8.10 -17.35
CA GLY A 65 -19.69 -7.92 -17.91
C GLY A 65 -18.62 -8.67 -17.12
N LEU A 66 -17.58 -9.14 -17.82
CA LEU A 66 -16.36 -9.69 -17.23
C LEU A 66 -15.18 -8.82 -17.64
N ARG A 67 -14.42 -8.36 -16.67
CA ARG A 67 -13.13 -7.67 -16.89
C ARG A 67 -12.02 -8.50 -16.30
N THR A 68 -11.00 -8.76 -17.09
CA THR A 68 -9.84 -9.55 -16.66
C THR A 68 -8.58 -8.72 -16.83
N GLN A 69 -7.73 -8.71 -15.80
CA GLN A 69 -6.44 -8.03 -15.82
C GLN A 69 -5.36 -8.97 -15.33
N TYR A 70 -4.31 -9.15 -16.14
CA TYR A 70 -3.06 -9.78 -15.72
C TYR A 70 -2.13 -8.71 -15.14
N VAL A 71 -1.61 -8.96 -13.95
CA VAL A 71 -0.63 -8.11 -13.26
C VAL A 71 0.64 -8.91 -13.11
N ALA A 72 1.63 -8.62 -13.96
CA ALA A 72 2.90 -9.35 -14.01
C ALA A 72 3.75 -9.17 -12.74
N ALA A 73 3.74 -7.95 -12.19
CA ALA A 73 4.52 -7.58 -11.01
C ALA A 73 3.75 -6.56 -10.17
N ALA A 74 3.86 -6.67 -8.85
CA ALA A 74 3.26 -5.69 -7.94
C ALA A 74 4.00 -4.36 -8.02
N LYS A 75 3.27 -3.24 -7.86
CA LYS A 75 3.90 -1.93 -7.79
C LYS A 75 4.91 -1.87 -6.62
N GLY A 76 6.13 -1.45 -6.91
CA GLY A 76 7.27 -1.48 -6.00
C GLY A 76 8.26 -2.61 -6.26
N ASP A 77 7.90 -3.60 -7.09
CA ASP A 77 8.84 -4.56 -7.66
C ASP A 77 9.88 -3.83 -8.54
N PRO A 78 11.13 -4.32 -8.67
CA PRO A 78 12.12 -3.74 -9.59
C PRO A 78 11.61 -3.57 -11.03
N GLU A 79 10.77 -4.48 -11.51
CA GLU A 79 10.17 -4.42 -12.86
C GLU A 79 8.95 -3.49 -12.93
N ALA A 80 8.41 -3.07 -11.78
CA ALA A 80 7.25 -2.18 -11.67
C ALA A 80 7.46 -1.13 -10.57
N PRO A 81 8.48 -0.25 -10.69
CA PRO A 81 8.83 0.69 -9.63
C PRO A 81 7.70 1.68 -9.32
N MET A 82 7.62 2.11 -8.06
CA MET A 82 6.79 3.25 -7.68
C MET A 82 7.38 4.54 -8.25
N SER A 83 6.52 5.44 -8.69
CA SER A 83 6.87 6.83 -8.93
C SER A 83 7.26 7.52 -7.61
N ALA A 84 7.93 8.67 -7.73
CA ALA A 84 8.26 9.51 -6.58
C ALA A 84 6.99 9.92 -5.81
N ALA A 85 5.92 10.31 -6.52
CA ALA A 85 4.65 10.70 -5.91
C ALA A 85 3.97 9.55 -5.14
N GLU A 86 4.00 8.32 -5.69
CA GLU A 86 3.48 7.13 -5.00
C GLU A 86 4.29 6.82 -3.73
N THR A 87 5.62 6.95 -3.81
CA THR A 87 6.52 6.73 -2.66
C THR A 87 6.30 7.79 -1.58
N ASP A 88 6.13 9.06 -1.97
CA ASP A 88 5.85 10.17 -1.05
C ASP A 88 4.48 10.02 -0.37
N SER A 89 3.46 9.59 -1.13
CA SER A 89 2.13 9.29 -0.60
C SER A 89 2.19 8.15 0.43
N LYS A 90 2.89 7.06 0.11
CA LYS A 90 3.12 5.93 1.02
C LYS A 90 3.86 6.38 2.28
N PHE A 91 4.88 7.22 2.15
CA PHE A 91 5.61 7.78 3.28
C PHE A 91 4.69 8.62 4.18
N ALA A 92 3.88 9.51 3.60
CA ALA A 92 2.93 10.34 4.35
C ALA A 92 1.88 9.50 5.12
N ASP A 93 1.41 8.39 4.54
CA ASP A 93 0.51 7.45 5.23
C ASP A 93 1.18 6.83 6.47
N CYS A 94 2.44 6.40 6.35
CA CYS A 94 3.23 5.91 7.49
C CYS A 94 3.40 6.97 8.58
N MET A 95 3.71 8.21 8.21
CA MET A 95 3.91 9.30 9.18
C MET A 95 2.61 9.65 9.90
N THR A 96 1.50 9.69 9.17
CA THR A 96 0.16 9.92 9.74
C THR A 96 -0.19 8.81 10.73
N TYR A 97 0.05 7.55 10.37
CA TYR A 97 -0.17 6.41 11.26
C TYR A 97 0.73 6.47 12.52
N ALA A 98 1.96 6.95 12.39
CA ALA A 98 2.89 7.12 13.50
C ALA A 98 2.55 8.29 14.44
N GLY A 99 1.48 9.05 14.17
CA GLY A 99 1.04 10.20 14.96
C GLY A 99 1.82 11.48 14.66
N MET A 100 2.56 11.55 13.55
CA MET A 100 3.25 12.78 13.16
C MET A 100 2.28 13.74 12.46
N THR A 101 2.45 15.04 12.68
CA THR A 101 1.77 16.04 11.84
C THR A 101 2.29 15.98 10.41
N LYS A 102 1.44 16.43 9.48
CA LYS A 102 1.82 16.59 8.07
C LYS A 102 3.10 17.40 7.91
N GLY A 103 3.25 18.49 8.68
CA GLY A 103 4.45 19.34 8.65
C GLY A 103 5.71 18.61 9.13
N ALA A 104 5.64 17.91 10.26
CA ALA A 104 6.77 17.14 10.78
C ALA A 104 7.18 16.00 9.82
N GLY A 105 6.20 15.30 9.23
CA GLY A 105 6.45 14.28 8.20
C GLY A 105 7.11 14.86 6.95
N GLN A 106 6.65 16.02 6.45
CA GLN A 106 7.27 16.69 5.31
C GLN A 106 8.71 17.14 5.61
N ALA A 107 8.96 17.70 6.79
CA ALA A 107 10.31 18.07 7.20
C ALA A 107 11.25 16.86 7.25
N LEU A 108 10.80 15.73 7.81
CA LEU A 108 11.55 14.48 7.81
C LEU A 108 11.82 13.98 6.39
N ARG A 109 10.83 14.07 5.49
CA ARG A 109 10.99 13.65 4.08
C ARG A 109 12.09 14.44 3.37
N LEU A 110 12.14 15.76 3.56
CA LEU A 110 13.16 16.63 2.98
C LEU A 110 14.57 16.33 3.52
N LEU A 111 14.68 16.05 4.83
CA LEU A 111 15.94 15.60 5.44
C LEU A 111 16.43 14.28 4.82
N LEU A 112 15.52 13.32 4.62
CA LEU A 112 15.85 12.03 4.00
C LEU A 112 16.26 12.16 2.52
N GLN A 113 15.71 13.13 1.77
CA GLN A 113 16.11 13.39 0.39
C GLN A 113 17.52 13.97 0.26
N SER A 114 18.05 14.56 1.34
CA SER A 114 19.37 15.19 1.40
C SER A 114 20.35 14.43 2.30
N ILE A 115 20.08 13.15 2.57
CA ILE A 115 20.80 12.36 3.59
C ILE A 115 22.32 12.33 3.36
N ASP A 116 22.75 12.22 2.10
CA ASP A 116 24.18 12.16 1.73
C ASP A 116 24.93 13.48 1.99
N SER A 117 24.19 14.59 2.12
CA SER A 117 24.75 15.92 2.38
C SER A 117 24.59 16.36 3.85
N LEU A 118 24.02 15.51 4.70
CA LEU A 118 23.84 15.86 6.11
C LEU A 118 25.19 15.85 6.85
N PRO A 119 25.57 16.94 7.54
CA PRO A 119 26.79 16.95 8.34
C PRO A 119 26.67 16.03 9.57
N ASN A 120 25.44 15.71 10.00
CA ASN A 120 25.18 14.82 11.13
C ASN A 120 23.79 14.18 11.05
N VAL A 121 23.74 12.85 10.99
CA VAL A 121 22.51 12.06 10.88
C VAL A 121 21.58 12.16 12.11
N SER A 122 22.05 12.70 13.24
CA SER A 122 21.21 12.97 14.41
C SER A 122 20.04 13.92 14.11
N ALA A 123 20.14 14.73 13.05
CA ALA A 123 19.03 15.55 12.57
C ALA A 123 17.79 14.71 12.22
N ILE A 124 17.98 13.50 11.66
CA ILE A 124 16.89 12.57 11.33
C ILE A 124 16.24 12.05 12.62
N THR A 125 17.05 11.58 13.57
CA THR A 125 16.53 11.05 14.84
C THR A 125 15.76 12.09 15.65
N ARG A 126 16.23 13.35 15.67
CA ARG A 126 15.51 14.47 16.29
C ARG A 126 14.19 14.75 15.58
N ALA A 127 14.18 14.74 14.24
CA ALA A 127 12.96 14.92 13.47
C ALA A 127 11.92 13.81 13.71
N MET A 128 12.37 12.56 13.86
CA MET A 128 11.49 11.43 14.20
C MET A 128 10.95 11.49 15.64
N ALA A 129 11.69 12.11 16.56
CA ALA A 129 11.28 12.26 17.97
C ALA A 129 10.21 13.35 18.17
N MET A 130 10.06 14.28 17.22
CA MET A 130 8.99 15.28 17.22
C MET A 130 7.66 14.63 16.84
N LYS A 131 7.08 13.86 17.77
CA LYS A 131 5.68 13.46 17.74
C LYS A 131 4.85 14.59 18.36
N VAL A 132 3.61 14.78 17.87
CA VAL A 132 2.66 15.69 18.52
C VAL A 132 2.03 15.00 19.72
#